data_AF-A1ANB8-F1
#
_entry.id   AF-A1ANB8-F1
#
_cell.length_a   1.000
_cell.length_b   1.000
_cell.length_c   1.000
_cell.angle_alpha   90.00
_cell.angle_beta   90.00
_cell.angle_gamma   90.00
#
_symmetry.space_group_name_H-M   'P 1'
#
loop_
_entity.id
_entity.type
_entity.pdbx_description
1 polymer ?
#
loop_
_entity_poly.entity_id
_entity_poly.type
_entity_poly.pdbx_seq_one_letter_code
_entity_poly.pdbx_strand_id
1 'polypeptide(L)'
;MTYRFTKCCAIILLLVSILADSASVAFARAAAFSFDSVWFYRDGTRVVPEIGTNWLTVVFDPRSIPDGDSFESSAAPDDAATSGGASEISDPAGDFIKKKARAMVKANRRLSEYLYDPNLAEGACFLRMRNGLKPQEIRQLVSRLSRDGTVAYVHPTVIISGKTYAYFNAFDLKWKTGTSEAQRQSLLRASHAMLDENDPLATRHTVNVARIPFFKAFNLLAEDIRVLRATPRLVEVKPSISAKLALFMSGGNIGDSIPFTLTIAFSELVKIDPSSIATLNLRPPELQKELFDCTFDPYDYASSVNKSPIVITGRMAVYAPGEFSLPPVKISYSCPSCPDSSVRTIETEPVLYRVSSIIPKAKSENRLIVPTDPVAYVSRHDALRRQSLRYLWFAMLCFACLVPCALWAFRLRPRVTAERNLLEERKRALQLAGRLRVLLLDTPAVPHWSYLGEVGGLLREYLLLLYGIDAKYRGGSGRRFMETIAELLPPECCGPLRRIFSDIDDSVALESESYSDIERLQRDILTIVDQTARDGAGRG
;
A
#
# COMPACT_ATOMS: atom_id res chain seq x y z
N MET A 1 37.26 3.97 40.22
CA MET A 1 37.14 4.94 39.10
C MET A 1 35.79 4.89 38.37
N THR A 2 34.73 4.35 38.97
CA THR A 2 33.40 4.16 38.34
C THR A 2 32.29 5.02 38.94
N TYR A 3 32.57 5.75 40.03
CA TYR A 3 31.56 6.55 40.75
C TYR A 3 31.54 8.05 40.38
N ARG A 4 32.51 8.53 39.59
CA ARG A 4 32.58 9.93 39.12
C ARG A 4 32.01 10.15 37.71
N PHE A 5 31.82 9.08 36.91
CA PHE A 5 31.29 9.19 35.54
C PHE A 5 29.77 9.29 35.48
N THR A 6 29.07 8.66 36.43
CA THR A 6 27.60 8.65 36.53
C THR A 6 27.03 9.99 37.02
N LYS A 7 27.75 10.73 37.86
CA LYS A 7 27.32 12.07 38.31
C LYS A 7 27.49 13.15 37.23
N CYS A 8 28.48 13.05 36.35
CA CYS A 8 28.63 13.99 35.23
C CYS A 8 27.57 13.77 34.14
N CYS A 9 27.17 12.53 33.85
CA CYS A 9 26.11 12.26 32.87
C CYS A 9 24.72 12.75 33.32
N ALA A 10 24.41 12.66 34.61
CA ALA A 10 23.14 13.14 35.16
C ALA A 10 23.02 14.67 35.14
N ILE A 11 24.13 15.39 35.37
CA ILE A 11 24.16 16.86 35.35
C ILE A 11 24.09 17.39 33.90
N ILE A 12 24.72 16.71 32.94
CA ILE A 12 24.64 17.07 31.51
C ILE A 12 23.22 16.80 30.96
N LEU A 13 22.55 15.72 31.36
CA LEU A 13 21.15 15.45 31.00
C LEU A 13 20.18 16.47 31.63
N LEU A 14 20.46 16.96 32.83
CA LEU A 14 19.66 18.02 33.47
C LEU A 14 19.89 19.39 32.80
N LEU A 15 21.13 19.71 32.40
CA LEU A 15 21.47 20.95 31.69
C LEU A 15 20.90 20.99 30.26
N VAL A 16 20.86 19.87 29.55
CA VAL A 16 20.22 19.77 28.23
C VAL A 16 18.69 19.89 28.32
N SER A 17 18.10 19.55 29.47
CA SER A 17 16.65 19.69 29.68
C SER A 17 16.23 21.10 30.10
N ILE A 18 17.14 21.89 30.70
CA ILE A 18 16.86 23.26 31.18
C ILE A 18 17.23 24.33 30.13
N LEU A 19 18.12 24.04 29.18
CA LEU A 19 18.46 24.93 28.06
C LEU A 19 17.51 24.82 26.86
N ALA A 20 16.48 23.96 26.91
CA ALA A 20 15.47 23.83 25.86
C ALA A 20 14.28 24.79 26.02
N ASP A 21 14.25 25.60 27.09
CA ASP A 21 13.15 26.52 27.42
C ASP A 21 13.45 28.00 27.13
N SER A 22 14.52 28.29 26.39
CA SER A 22 14.77 29.63 25.86
C SER A 22 14.02 29.86 24.55
N ALA A 23 12.84 30.48 24.67
CA ALA A 23 12.21 31.36 23.68
C ALA A 23 12.26 30.88 22.21
N SER A 24 11.54 29.80 21.90
CA SER A 24 10.85 29.76 20.61
C SER A 24 9.46 30.37 20.81
N VAL A 25 9.12 31.40 20.04
CA VAL A 25 7.73 31.80 19.88
C VAL A 25 7.03 30.62 19.21
N ALA A 26 6.48 29.72 20.03
CA ALA A 26 5.85 28.51 19.54
C ALA A 26 4.60 28.91 18.76
N PHE A 27 4.68 28.83 17.43
CA PHE A 27 3.50 28.91 16.57
C PHE A 27 2.43 27.95 17.11
N ALA A 28 1.27 28.48 17.48
CA ALA A 28 0.17 27.70 18.01
C ALA A 28 -0.35 26.77 16.91
N ARG A 29 0.04 25.49 16.98
CA ARG A 29 -0.30 24.48 15.96
C ARG A 29 -1.81 24.22 15.95
N ALA A 30 -2.37 24.01 14.76
CA ALA A 30 -3.75 23.52 14.61
C ALA A 30 -3.96 22.20 15.37
N ALA A 31 -5.12 22.07 16.02
CA ALA A 31 -5.53 20.85 16.70
C ALA A 31 -5.67 19.69 15.68
N ALA A 32 -5.40 18.46 16.14
CA ALA A 32 -5.41 17.29 15.27
C ALA A 32 -6.80 17.08 14.62
N PHE A 33 -6.82 17.02 13.29
CA PHE A 33 -8.04 16.82 12.53
C PHE A 33 -8.53 15.35 12.60
N SER A 34 -9.83 15.15 12.83
CA SER A 34 -10.46 13.83 12.85
C SER A 34 -11.63 13.75 11.85
N PHE A 35 -11.58 12.74 10.98
CA PHE A 35 -12.63 12.48 10.00
C PHE A 35 -13.98 12.16 10.66
N ASP A 36 -13.98 11.50 11.81
CA ASP A 36 -15.20 11.05 12.48
C ASP A 36 -15.98 12.22 13.12
N SER A 37 -15.35 13.40 13.20
CA SER A 37 -15.96 14.61 13.74
C SER A 37 -16.70 15.45 12.70
N VAL A 38 -16.58 15.12 11.41
CA VAL A 38 -17.14 15.93 10.32
C VAL A 38 -18.61 15.59 10.10
N TRP A 39 -19.49 16.38 10.70
CA TRP A 39 -20.93 16.37 10.45
C TRP A 39 -21.52 17.72 10.84
N PHE A 40 -22.72 18.05 10.36
CA PHE A 40 -23.44 19.27 10.74
C PHE A 40 -24.94 19.11 10.48
N TYR A 41 -25.76 20.06 10.95
CA TYR A 41 -27.19 20.08 10.66
C TYR A 41 -27.52 20.96 9.46
N ARG A 42 -28.34 20.45 8.54
CA ARG A 42 -28.96 21.21 7.45
C ARG A 42 -30.46 21.00 7.52
N ASP A 43 -31.19 22.10 7.74
CA ASP A 43 -32.65 22.12 7.79
C ASP A 43 -33.24 21.05 8.74
N GLY A 44 -32.62 20.90 9.92
CA GLY A 44 -33.02 19.96 10.96
C GLY A 44 -32.55 18.51 10.77
N THR A 45 -31.91 18.20 9.64
CA THR A 45 -31.36 16.86 9.38
C THR A 45 -29.85 16.84 9.59
N ARG A 46 -29.35 15.76 10.21
CA ARG A 46 -27.90 15.56 10.37
C ARG A 46 -27.31 15.11 9.03
N VAL A 47 -26.37 15.90 8.51
CA VAL A 47 -25.62 15.61 7.29
C VAL A 47 -24.22 15.15 7.68
N VAL A 48 -23.85 13.95 7.24
CA VAL A 48 -22.47 13.45 7.30
C VAL A 48 -21.91 13.51 5.89
N PRO A 49 -21.09 14.52 5.55
CA PRO A 49 -20.57 14.65 4.21
C PRO A 49 -19.50 13.60 3.92
N GLU A 50 -19.35 13.24 2.65
CA GLU A 50 -18.24 12.40 2.22
C GLU A 50 -16.94 13.23 2.18
N ILE A 51 -15.81 12.63 2.55
CA ILE A 51 -14.53 13.33 2.53
C ILE A 51 -13.96 13.29 1.11
N GLY A 52 -13.70 14.47 0.54
CA GLY A 52 -13.12 14.62 -0.78
C GLY A 52 -11.71 14.05 -0.85
N THR A 53 -11.46 13.16 -1.82
CA THR A 53 -10.15 12.57 -2.08
C THR A 53 -9.30 13.36 -3.07
N ASN A 54 -9.86 14.42 -3.65
CA ASN A 54 -9.25 15.12 -4.79
C ASN A 54 -8.63 16.45 -4.43
N TRP A 55 -9.12 17.14 -3.39
CA TRP A 55 -8.68 18.49 -3.03
C TRP A 55 -8.45 18.62 -1.52
N LEU A 56 -7.33 19.26 -1.17
CA LEU A 56 -7.01 19.74 0.17
C LEU A 56 -7.11 21.27 0.20
N THR A 57 -7.71 21.82 1.24
CA THR A 57 -7.66 23.25 1.54
C THR A 57 -6.52 23.51 2.50
N VAL A 58 -5.65 24.45 2.15
CA VAL A 58 -4.52 24.91 2.95
C VAL A 58 -4.69 26.40 3.21
N VAL A 59 -4.72 26.77 4.48
CA VAL A 59 -4.86 28.17 4.91
C VAL A 59 -3.53 28.63 5.49
N PHE A 60 -3.01 29.74 4.99
CA PHE A 60 -1.73 30.30 5.42
C PHE A 60 -1.92 31.28 6.58
N ASP A 61 -0.95 31.35 7.49
CA ASP A 61 -1.00 32.30 8.59
C ASP A 61 -0.68 33.71 8.06
N PRO A 62 -1.58 34.70 8.21
CA PRO A 62 -1.33 36.07 7.77
C PRO A 62 -0.06 36.69 8.39
N ARG A 63 0.36 36.22 9.58
CA ARG A 63 1.59 36.69 10.26
C ARG A 63 2.88 36.17 9.63
N SER A 64 2.77 35.15 8.78
CA SER A 64 3.92 34.56 8.08
C SER A 64 4.19 35.22 6.73
N ILE A 65 3.31 36.14 6.31
CA ILE A 65 3.47 36.93 5.09
C ILE A 65 4.49 38.02 5.42
N PRO A 66 5.64 38.08 4.72
CA PRO A 66 6.63 39.12 4.97
C PRO A 66 6.03 40.48 4.65
N ASP A 67 6.13 41.42 5.59
CA ASP A 67 5.83 42.83 5.34
C ASP A 67 6.69 43.32 4.17
N GLY A 68 6.07 44.05 3.24
CA GLY A 68 6.56 44.33 1.88
C GLY A 68 7.91 45.07 1.72
N ASP A 69 8.68 45.27 2.80
CA ASP A 69 9.95 46.01 2.80
C ASP A 69 11.20 45.14 2.77
N SER A 70 11.08 43.81 2.71
CA SER A 70 12.25 42.89 2.75
C SER A 70 12.35 41.95 1.55
N PHE A 71 11.94 42.40 0.36
CA PHE A 71 12.24 41.66 -0.87
C PHE A 71 13.58 42.13 -1.46
N GLU A 72 14.69 41.73 -0.85
CA GLU A 72 15.97 41.75 -1.55
C GLU A 72 15.91 40.73 -2.70
N SER A 73 15.70 41.28 -3.89
CA SER A 73 15.82 40.63 -5.18
C SER A 73 17.22 40.02 -5.36
N SER A 74 17.40 38.80 -4.88
CA SER A 74 18.47 37.90 -5.33
C SER A 74 17.92 36.94 -6.39
N ALA A 75 17.48 37.52 -7.51
CA ALA A 75 17.34 36.79 -8.76
C ALA A 75 18.32 37.41 -9.76
N ALA A 76 19.33 36.62 -10.15
CA ALA A 76 20.19 36.95 -11.27
C ALA A 76 19.33 37.16 -12.53
N PRO A 77 19.70 38.11 -13.41
CA PRO A 77 18.97 38.35 -14.64
C PRO A 77 19.37 37.27 -15.65
N ASP A 78 18.40 36.62 -16.28
CA ASP A 78 18.57 36.14 -17.65
C ASP A 78 17.19 36.14 -18.35
N ASP A 79 17.19 36.90 -19.44
CA ASP A 79 16.32 36.89 -20.62
C ASP A 79 14.88 37.41 -20.54
N ALA A 80 14.79 38.69 -20.91
CA ALA A 80 13.60 39.38 -21.36
C ALA A 80 13.13 38.90 -22.75
N ALA A 81 11.84 38.59 -22.85
CA ALA A 81 11.08 38.73 -24.09
C ALA A 81 9.62 39.11 -23.76
N THR A 82 9.40 40.42 -23.75
CA THR A 82 8.21 41.20 -24.13
C THR A 82 6.87 40.46 -24.33
N SER A 83 5.90 40.73 -23.45
CA SER A 83 4.52 41.01 -23.89
C SER A 83 3.82 41.89 -22.85
N GLY A 84 3.27 43.01 -23.32
CA GLY A 84 2.54 43.97 -22.51
C GLY A 84 1.22 43.40 -22.00
N GLY A 85 0.94 43.65 -20.73
CA GLY A 85 -0.32 43.37 -20.07
C GLY A 85 -0.34 44.14 -18.75
N ALA A 86 -1.49 44.74 -18.46
CA ALA A 86 -1.79 45.63 -17.33
C ALA A 86 -0.89 45.47 -16.10
N SER A 87 -0.46 46.61 -15.55
CA SER A 87 0.19 46.71 -14.25
C SER A 87 -0.75 46.13 -13.17
N GLU A 88 -0.62 44.84 -12.89
CA GLU A 88 -1.20 44.21 -11.71
C GLU A 88 -0.58 44.89 -10.50
N ILE A 89 -1.41 45.54 -9.69
CA ILE A 89 -1.05 45.90 -8.32
C ILE A 89 -0.76 44.55 -7.64
N SER A 90 0.53 44.21 -7.53
CA SER A 90 0.98 42.94 -6.96
C SER A 90 0.58 42.91 -5.49
N ASP A 91 -0.43 42.11 -5.14
CA ASP A 91 -0.76 41.82 -3.76
C ASP A 91 0.35 40.94 -3.17
N PRO A 92 1.22 41.48 -2.29
CA PRO A 92 2.39 40.74 -1.78
C PRO A 92 1.98 39.49 -0.99
N ALA A 93 0.77 39.49 -0.40
CA ALA A 93 0.20 38.33 0.27
C ALA A 93 -0.13 37.21 -0.73
N GLY A 94 -0.79 37.56 -1.84
CA GLY A 94 -1.13 36.63 -2.90
C GLY A 94 0.11 35.99 -3.54
N ASP A 95 1.16 36.77 -3.79
CA ASP A 95 2.39 36.26 -4.39
C ASP A 95 3.19 35.34 -3.46
N PHE A 96 3.21 35.65 -2.15
CA PHE A 96 3.76 34.74 -1.14
C PHE A 96 3.02 33.40 -1.12
N ILE A 97 1.69 33.43 -1.08
CA ILE A 97 0.84 32.23 -1.06
C ILE A 97 1.08 31.39 -2.32
N LYS A 98 1.10 32.00 -3.50
CA LYS A 98 1.38 31.32 -4.77
C LYS A 98 2.77 30.67 -4.76
N LYS A 99 3.81 31.41 -4.36
CA LYS A 99 5.21 30.91 -4.30
C LYS A 99 5.31 29.72 -3.34
N LYS A 100 4.71 29.81 -2.17
CA LYS A 100 4.75 28.76 -1.15
C LYS A 100 3.93 27.54 -1.54
N ALA A 101 2.72 27.72 -2.07
CA ALA A 101 1.91 26.63 -2.61
C ALA A 101 2.64 25.89 -3.75
N ARG A 102 3.30 26.63 -4.65
CA ARG A 102 4.13 26.03 -5.71
C ARG A 102 5.28 25.20 -5.14
N ALA A 103 5.96 25.69 -4.10
CA ALA A 103 7.00 24.94 -3.41
C ALA A 103 6.46 23.67 -2.74
N MET A 104 5.28 23.73 -2.11
CA MET A 104 4.64 22.57 -1.49
C MET A 104 4.28 21.48 -2.49
N VAL A 105 3.75 21.85 -3.67
CA VAL A 105 3.43 20.88 -4.72
C VAL A 105 4.71 20.26 -5.29
N LYS A 106 5.77 21.04 -5.53
CA LYS A 106 7.08 20.50 -5.98
C LYS A 106 7.70 19.54 -4.97
N ALA A 107 7.62 19.86 -3.67
CA ALA A 107 8.20 19.05 -2.60
C ALA A 107 7.43 17.73 -2.36
N ASN A 108 6.14 17.66 -2.69
CA ASN A 108 5.28 16.51 -2.37
C ASN A 108 4.75 15.82 -3.63
N ARG A 109 5.31 14.63 -3.94
CA ARG A 109 4.86 13.76 -5.05
C ARG A 109 3.37 13.34 -5.00
N ARG A 110 2.70 13.49 -3.85
CA ARG A 110 1.27 13.16 -3.68
C ARG A 110 0.33 14.28 -4.15
N LEU A 111 0.87 15.47 -4.37
CA LEU A 111 0.16 16.62 -4.91
C LEU A 111 0.41 16.72 -6.43
N SER A 112 -0.50 17.37 -7.13
CA SER A 112 -0.45 17.53 -8.58
C SER A 112 -0.57 19.00 -9.01
N GLU A 113 -1.45 19.75 -8.36
CA GLU A 113 -1.79 21.13 -8.74
C GLU A 113 -2.08 21.96 -7.50
N TYR A 114 -2.06 23.28 -7.67
CA TYR A 114 -2.61 24.21 -6.69
C TYR A 114 -3.53 25.21 -7.39
N LEU A 115 -4.53 25.70 -6.67
CA LEU A 115 -5.47 26.73 -7.09
C LEU A 115 -5.55 27.78 -5.99
N TYR A 116 -5.24 29.02 -6.34
CA TYR A 116 -5.38 30.17 -5.47
C TYR A 116 -6.50 31.05 -6.03
N ASP A 117 -7.50 31.36 -5.20
CA ASP A 117 -8.59 32.28 -5.54
C ASP A 117 -8.54 33.45 -4.54
N PRO A 118 -8.19 34.67 -5.00
CA PRO A 118 -8.05 35.84 -4.13
C PRO A 118 -9.39 36.31 -3.56
N ASN A 119 -10.53 35.91 -4.14
CA ASN A 119 -11.85 36.28 -3.64
C ASN A 119 -12.30 35.44 -2.43
N LEU A 120 -11.52 34.42 -2.07
CA LEU A 120 -11.79 33.61 -0.89
C LEU A 120 -11.25 34.28 0.35
N ALA A 121 -12.10 34.37 1.37
CA ALA A 121 -11.66 34.78 2.69
C ALA A 121 -10.58 33.82 3.22
N GLU A 122 -9.53 34.38 3.84
CA GLU A 122 -8.47 33.69 4.62
C GLU A 122 -7.16 33.34 3.89
N GLY A 123 -6.83 33.93 2.73
CA GLY A 123 -5.51 33.68 2.12
C GLY A 123 -5.26 32.19 1.86
N ALA A 124 -6.33 31.51 1.43
CA ALA A 124 -6.36 30.06 1.28
C ALA A 124 -5.95 29.62 -0.12
N CYS A 125 -5.45 28.39 -0.21
CA CYS A 125 -5.08 27.74 -1.45
C CYS A 125 -5.60 26.29 -1.45
N PHE A 126 -6.07 25.82 -2.60
CA PHE A 126 -6.47 24.43 -2.77
C PHE A 126 -5.38 23.64 -3.44
N LEU A 127 -4.96 22.53 -2.84
CA LEU A 127 -3.97 21.62 -3.40
C LEU A 127 -4.67 20.37 -3.93
N ARG A 128 -4.49 20.08 -5.22
CA ARG A 128 -5.06 18.89 -5.86
C ARG A 128 -4.22 17.65 -5.52
N MET A 129 -4.87 16.69 -4.90
CA MET A 129 -4.32 15.37 -4.61
C MET A 129 -4.30 14.48 -5.86
N ARG A 130 -3.32 13.57 -5.97
CA ARG A 130 -3.32 12.54 -7.01
C ARG A 130 -4.44 11.52 -6.76
N ASN A 131 -5.03 11.00 -7.84
CA ASN A 131 -6.11 10.01 -7.77
C ASN A 131 -5.64 8.74 -7.03
N GLY A 132 -6.55 8.14 -6.24
CA GLY A 132 -6.33 6.84 -5.60
C GLY A 132 -5.63 6.86 -4.23
N LEU A 133 -5.46 8.03 -3.60
CA LEU A 133 -4.94 8.10 -2.22
C LEU A 133 -5.92 7.47 -1.22
N LYS A 134 -5.39 6.65 -0.31
CA LYS A 134 -6.18 6.08 0.78
C LYS A 134 -6.42 7.11 1.90
N PRO A 135 -7.51 7.00 2.69
CA PRO A 135 -7.79 7.94 3.79
C PRO A 135 -6.63 8.12 4.79
N GLN A 136 -5.88 7.05 5.08
CA GLN A 136 -4.70 7.11 5.95
C GLN A 136 -3.57 7.97 5.35
N GLU A 137 -3.39 7.90 4.03
CA GLU A 137 -2.38 8.68 3.32
C GLU A 137 -2.75 10.16 3.27
N ILE A 138 -4.06 10.46 3.17
CA ILE A 138 -4.60 11.82 3.28
C ILE A 138 -4.32 12.36 4.69
N ARG A 139 -4.59 11.60 5.76
CA ARG A 139 -4.26 12.03 7.15
C ARG A 139 -2.77 12.33 7.31
N GLN A 140 -1.90 11.46 6.80
CA GLN A 140 -0.46 11.68 6.82
C GLN A 140 -0.07 12.96 6.07
N LEU A 141 -0.65 13.19 4.89
CA LEU A 141 -0.38 14.38 4.08
C LEU A 141 -0.85 15.66 4.80
N VAL A 142 -2.06 15.68 5.35
CA VAL A 142 -2.58 16.76 6.20
C VAL A 142 -1.63 17.02 7.36
N SER A 143 -1.24 15.98 8.11
CA SER A 143 -0.35 16.11 9.26
C SER A 143 1.07 16.60 8.91
N ARG A 144 1.51 16.38 7.67
CA ARG A 144 2.82 16.82 7.18
C ARG A 144 2.76 18.29 6.76
N LEU A 145 1.73 18.67 6.02
CA LEU A 145 1.54 20.06 5.58
C LEU A 145 1.26 20.98 6.76
N SER A 146 0.52 20.51 7.77
CA SER A 146 0.26 21.27 9.01
C SER A 146 1.49 21.45 9.91
N ARG A 147 2.64 20.84 9.58
CA ARG A 147 3.91 21.07 10.30
C ARG A 147 4.71 22.24 9.72
N ASP A 148 4.34 22.74 8.54
CA ASP A 148 4.98 23.93 7.98
C ASP A 148 4.55 25.15 8.81
N GLY A 149 5.52 25.94 9.30
CA GLY A 149 5.27 27.09 10.16
C GLY A 149 4.51 28.24 9.48
N THR A 150 4.37 28.20 8.16
CA THR A 150 3.59 29.18 7.38
C THR A 150 2.11 28.80 7.25
N VAL A 151 1.75 27.57 7.63
CA VAL A 151 0.39 27.03 7.46
C VAL A 151 -0.37 27.13 8.77
N ALA A 152 -1.47 27.88 8.76
CA ALA A 152 -2.36 27.99 9.90
C ALA A 152 -3.09 26.65 10.15
N TYR A 153 -3.71 26.09 9.11
CA TYR A 153 -4.40 24.80 9.19
C TYR A 153 -4.63 24.18 7.80
N VAL A 154 -4.85 22.86 7.79
CA VAL A 154 -5.08 22.06 6.57
C VAL A 154 -6.21 21.08 6.80
N HIS A 155 -7.09 20.94 5.81
CA HIS A 155 -8.12 19.91 5.82
C HIS A 155 -8.50 19.45 4.42
N PRO A 156 -9.11 18.27 4.27
CA PRO A 156 -9.71 17.89 3.01
C PRO A 156 -10.99 18.68 2.73
N THR A 157 -11.31 18.76 1.45
CA THR A 157 -12.64 19.18 1.00
C THR A 157 -13.69 18.14 1.37
N VAL A 158 -14.96 18.54 1.37
CA VAL A 158 -16.11 17.68 1.65
C VAL A 158 -17.03 17.63 0.43
N ILE A 159 -17.64 16.48 0.17
CA ILE A 159 -18.57 16.26 -0.93
C ILE A 159 -19.98 16.22 -0.36
N ILE A 160 -20.83 17.12 -0.85
CA ILE A 160 -22.24 17.25 -0.46
C ILE A 160 -23.05 17.29 -1.74
N SER A 161 -23.99 16.35 -1.90
CA SER A 161 -24.87 16.29 -3.09
C SER A 161 -24.11 16.32 -4.43
N GLY A 162 -22.97 15.62 -4.49
CA GLY A 162 -22.12 15.54 -5.70
C GLY A 162 -21.25 16.77 -5.98
N LYS A 163 -21.31 17.81 -5.14
CA LYS A 163 -20.47 19.01 -5.25
C LYS A 163 -19.36 19.02 -4.21
N THR A 164 -18.20 19.56 -4.58
CA THR A 164 -17.03 19.69 -3.69
C THR A 164 -17.06 21.04 -2.99
N TYR A 165 -17.00 21.03 -1.67
CA TYR A 165 -16.98 22.21 -0.83
C TYR A 165 -15.71 22.24 0.03
N ALA A 166 -15.13 23.42 0.18
CA ALA A 166 -14.20 23.74 1.24
C ALA A 166 -14.96 24.37 2.40
N TYR A 167 -14.46 24.18 3.61
CA TYR A 167 -14.95 24.87 4.80
C TYR A 167 -13.79 25.65 5.41
N PHE A 168 -14.10 26.68 6.18
CA PHE A 168 -13.10 27.50 6.86
C PHE A 168 -13.36 27.50 8.35
N ASN A 169 -12.65 28.33 9.11
CA ASN A 169 -12.86 28.43 10.56
C ASN A 169 -14.14 29.21 10.95
N ALA A 170 -14.91 29.71 9.96
CA ALA A 170 -16.08 30.54 10.15
C ALA A 170 -17.41 29.78 10.05
N PHE A 171 -18.39 30.19 10.86
CA PHE A 171 -19.76 29.68 10.83
C PHE A 171 -20.76 30.77 11.24
N ASP A 172 -22.02 30.60 10.83
CA ASP A 172 -23.11 31.48 11.22
C ASP A 172 -23.89 30.85 12.38
N LEU A 173 -24.16 31.64 13.42
CA LEU A 173 -24.82 31.19 14.63
C LEU A 173 -26.09 32.02 14.91
N LYS A 174 -27.20 31.33 15.19
CA LYS A 174 -28.46 31.93 15.63
C LYS A 174 -28.84 31.39 17.00
N TRP A 175 -29.11 32.30 17.92
CA TRP A 175 -29.50 31.99 19.30
C TRP A 175 -31.02 31.84 19.44
N LYS A 176 -31.48 31.07 20.43
CA LYS A 176 -32.90 31.06 20.81
C LYS A 176 -33.26 32.35 21.55
N THR A 177 -34.52 32.77 21.44
CA THR A 177 -35.05 33.92 22.19
C THR A 177 -34.95 33.66 23.69
N GLY A 178 -34.38 34.60 24.45
CA GLY A 178 -34.25 34.50 25.92
C GLY A 178 -32.90 34.01 26.44
N THR A 179 -31.94 33.64 25.59
CA THR A 179 -30.58 33.30 26.05
C THR A 179 -29.84 34.57 26.48
N SER A 180 -29.39 34.62 27.74
CA SER A 180 -28.66 35.77 28.30
C SER A 180 -27.26 35.91 27.71
N GLU A 181 -26.73 37.13 27.66
CA GLU A 181 -25.42 37.40 27.07
C GLU A 181 -24.28 36.66 27.80
N ALA A 182 -24.33 36.60 29.13
CA ALA A 182 -23.37 35.85 29.94
C ALA A 182 -23.35 34.34 29.57
N GLN A 183 -24.52 33.75 29.29
CA GLN A 183 -24.60 32.36 28.84
C GLN A 183 -24.04 32.19 27.43
N ARG A 184 -24.31 33.13 26.51
CA ARG A 184 -23.74 33.12 25.15
C ARG A 184 -22.22 33.17 25.20
N GLN A 185 -21.65 34.11 25.97
CA GLN A 185 -20.21 34.25 26.12
C GLN A 185 -19.58 33.00 26.77
N SER A 186 -20.22 32.41 27.78
CA SER A 186 -19.74 31.17 28.40
C SER A 186 -19.69 30.01 27.41
N LEU A 187 -20.71 29.87 26.56
CA LEU A 187 -20.77 28.81 25.55
C LEU A 187 -19.70 29.02 24.47
N LEU A 188 -19.57 30.25 23.97
CA LEU A 188 -18.55 30.63 22.98
C LEU A 188 -17.13 30.41 23.50
N ARG A 189 -16.86 30.73 24.78
CA ARG A 189 -15.57 30.43 25.43
C ARG A 189 -15.30 28.93 25.52
N ALA A 190 -16.31 28.12 25.86
CA ALA A 190 -16.19 26.67 25.94
C ALA A 190 -15.91 26.03 24.57
N SER A 191 -16.49 26.57 23.49
CA SER A 191 -16.24 26.13 22.12
C SER A 191 -15.01 26.80 21.47
N HIS A 192 -14.29 27.67 22.18
CA HIS A 192 -13.23 28.53 21.63
C HIS A 192 -13.64 29.30 20.36
N ALA A 193 -14.90 29.73 20.31
CA ALA A 193 -15.43 30.55 19.22
C ALA A 193 -15.42 32.03 19.61
N MET A 194 -15.11 32.90 18.66
CA MET A 194 -15.09 34.35 18.81
C MET A 194 -16.05 34.97 17.79
N LEU A 195 -16.66 36.10 18.14
CA LEU A 195 -17.48 36.87 17.20
C LEU A 195 -16.55 37.54 16.19
N ASP A 196 -16.88 37.51 14.90
CA ASP A 196 -16.17 38.30 13.90
C ASP A 196 -16.68 39.75 13.97
N GLU A 197 -15.86 40.65 14.49
CA GLU A 197 -16.19 42.07 14.67
C GLU A 197 -16.43 42.80 13.34
N ASN A 198 -16.00 42.20 12.22
CA ASN A 198 -16.17 42.76 10.88
C ASN A 198 -17.53 42.42 10.24
N ASP A 199 -18.38 41.62 10.88
CA ASP A 199 -19.69 41.24 10.34
C ASP A 199 -20.78 42.23 10.80
N PRO A 200 -21.41 42.99 9.87
CA PRO A 200 -22.42 44.01 10.23
C PRO A 200 -23.68 43.41 10.88
N LEU A 201 -23.91 42.11 10.72
CA LEU A 201 -25.06 41.39 11.29
C LEU A 201 -24.74 40.69 12.62
N ALA A 202 -23.48 40.71 13.08
CA ALA A 202 -23.01 40.02 14.29
C ALA A 202 -23.44 38.53 14.37
N THR A 203 -23.57 37.88 13.21
CA THR A 203 -23.97 36.47 13.11
C THR A 203 -22.80 35.54 12.82
N ARG A 204 -21.73 36.08 12.26
CA ARG A 204 -20.51 35.35 11.92
C ARG A 204 -19.62 35.17 13.14
N HIS A 205 -19.23 33.92 13.36
CA HIS A 205 -18.33 33.52 14.43
C HIS A 205 -17.17 32.72 13.84
N THR A 206 -15.98 32.84 14.41
CA THR A 206 -14.76 32.12 14.00
C THR A 206 -14.28 31.22 15.14
N VAL A 207 -13.79 30.03 14.80
CA VAL A 207 -13.24 29.08 15.78
C VAL A 207 -11.73 29.20 15.83
N ASN A 208 -11.16 29.25 17.03
CA ASN A 208 -9.71 29.10 17.20
C ASN A 208 -9.30 27.63 16.98
N VAL A 209 -8.97 27.30 15.73
CA VAL A 209 -8.57 25.95 15.30
C VAL A 209 -7.27 25.44 15.93
N ALA A 210 -6.47 26.31 16.56
CA ALA A 210 -5.28 25.90 17.30
C ALA A 210 -5.63 25.21 18.64
N ARG A 211 -6.79 25.54 19.23
CA ARG A 211 -7.22 24.98 20.51
C ARG A 211 -8.12 23.75 20.34
N ILE A 212 -9.01 23.77 19.35
CA ILE A 212 -10.00 22.72 19.13
C ILE A 212 -10.29 22.55 17.63
N PRO A 213 -10.49 21.32 17.11
CA PRO A 213 -10.87 21.13 15.71
C PRO A 213 -12.19 21.82 15.38
N PHE A 214 -12.29 22.46 14.22
CA PHE A 214 -13.46 23.25 13.80
C PHE A 214 -14.79 22.52 13.99
N PHE A 215 -14.95 21.33 13.40
CA PHE A 215 -16.21 20.59 13.53
C PHE A 215 -16.49 20.12 14.96
N LYS A 216 -15.47 19.88 15.79
CA LYS A 216 -15.69 19.54 17.20
C LYS A 216 -16.29 20.73 17.96
N ALA A 217 -15.72 21.92 17.79
CA ALA A 217 -16.27 23.15 18.36
C ALA A 217 -17.67 23.45 17.84
N PHE A 218 -17.84 23.36 16.51
CA PHE A 218 -19.11 23.59 15.85
C PHE A 218 -20.20 22.63 16.34
N ASN A 219 -19.90 21.33 16.46
CA ASN A 219 -20.86 20.33 16.92
C ASN A 219 -21.30 20.56 18.37
N LEU A 220 -20.38 20.97 19.24
CA LEU A 220 -20.71 21.34 20.62
C LEU A 220 -21.72 22.50 20.66
N LEU A 221 -21.58 23.47 19.75
CA LEU A 221 -22.53 24.57 19.63
C LEU A 221 -23.85 24.13 18.99
N ALA A 222 -23.80 23.26 17.98
CA ALA A 222 -24.97 22.80 17.25
C ALA A 222 -25.89 21.88 18.07
N GLU A 223 -25.33 21.14 19.03
CA GLU A 223 -26.09 20.26 19.94
C GLU A 223 -26.62 20.98 21.19
N ASP A 224 -26.16 22.21 21.48
CA ASP A 224 -26.60 22.93 22.66
C ASP A 224 -28.06 23.41 22.53
N ILE A 225 -28.85 23.15 23.57
CA ILE A 225 -30.28 23.49 23.61
C ILE A 225 -30.57 24.99 23.50
N ARG A 226 -29.59 25.88 23.71
CA ARG A 226 -29.73 27.35 23.65
C ARG A 226 -29.46 27.89 22.25
N VAL A 227 -28.85 27.10 21.38
CA VAL A 227 -28.59 27.44 19.98
C VAL A 227 -29.81 27.05 19.15
N LEU A 228 -30.27 27.99 18.32
CA LEU A 228 -31.38 27.74 17.39
C LEU A 228 -30.87 27.08 16.11
N ARG A 229 -29.77 27.62 15.55
CA ARG A 229 -29.16 27.12 14.31
C ARG A 229 -27.69 27.49 14.28
N ALA A 230 -26.83 26.52 14.01
CA ALA A 230 -25.44 26.73 13.63
C ALA A 230 -25.27 26.22 12.19
N THR A 231 -24.68 27.02 11.30
CA THR A 231 -24.45 26.64 9.89
C THR A 231 -23.00 26.91 9.52
N PRO A 232 -22.22 25.90 9.09
CA PRO A 232 -20.84 26.14 8.68
C PRO A 232 -20.81 26.92 7.37
N ARG A 233 -19.85 27.84 7.20
CA ARG A 233 -19.65 28.50 5.91
C ARG A 233 -18.88 27.56 4.98
N LEU A 234 -19.55 27.14 3.93
CA LEU A 234 -19.01 26.26 2.91
C LEU A 234 -18.84 27.04 1.61
N VAL A 235 -17.69 26.88 0.96
CA VAL A 235 -17.40 27.48 -0.34
C VAL A 235 -17.24 26.39 -1.38
N GLU A 236 -17.98 26.49 -2.48
CA GLU A 236 -17.91 25.52 -3.57
C GLU A 236 -16.55 25.64 -4.28
N VAL A 237 -15.76 24.57 -4.26
CA VAL A 237 -14.46 24.52 -4.95
C VAL A 237 -14.74 24.17 -6.42
N LYS A 238 -14.71 25.19 -7.28
CA LYS A 238 -14.76 24.99 -8.73
C LYS A 238 -13.37 24.55 -9.22
N PRO A 239 -13.24 23.43 -9.95
CA PRO A 239 -11.96 23.01 -10.49
C PRO A 239 -11.46 24.04 -11.52
N SER A 240 -10.13 24.20 -11.63
CA SER A 240 -9.48 25.16 -12.56
C SER A 240 -9.84 24.91 -14.03
N ILE A 241 -10.17 23.67 -14.37
CA ILE A 241 -10.76 23.26 -15.64
C ILE A 241 -11.76 22.12 -15.39
N SER A 242 -12.90 22.19 -16.05
CA SER A 242 -13.92 21.15 -16.10
C SER A 242 -14.42 21.03 -17.53
N ALA A 243 -14.66 19.80 -17.95
CA ALA A 243 -15.20 19.51 -19.26
C ALA A 243 -16.35 18.54 -19.11
N LYS A 244 -17.47 18.83 -19.78
CA LYS A 244 -18.67 18.00 -19.77
C LYS A 244 -19.15 17.81 -21.20
N LEU A 245 -19.19 16.57 -21.65
CA LEU A 245 -19.89 16.18 -22.87
C LEU A 245 -21.31 15.77 -22.49
N ALA A 246 -22.31 16.34 -23.15
CA ALA A 246 -23.71 16.00 -22.98
C ALA A 246 -24.36 15.76 -24.33
N LEU A 247 -25.17 14.71 -24.40
CA LEU A 247 -26.08 14.47 -25.51
C LEU A 247 -27.45 14.98 -25.13
N PHE A 248 -28.15 15.61 -26.08
CA PHE A 248 -29.54 16.00 -25.86
C PHE A 248 -30.49 14.80 -25.78
N MET A 249 -30.09 13.67 -26.37
CA MET A 249 -30.84 12.41 -26.33
C MET A 249 -29.88 11.25 -26.07
N SER A 250 -30.26 10.35 -25.16
CA SER A 250 -29.48 9.15 -24.81
C SER A 250 -29.64 8.00 -25.81
N GLY A 251 -30.54 8.15 -26.78
CA GLY A 251 -30.77 7.19 -27.84
C GLY A 251 -31.46 7.82 -29.06
N GLY A 252 -31.42 7.11 -30.19
CA GLY A 252 -32.00 7.54 -31.47
C GLY A 252 -32.07 6.40 -32.49
N ASN A 253 -32.63 6.64 -33.66
CA ASN A 253 -32.64 5.68 -34.76
C ASN A 253 -31.36 5.76 -35.59
N ILE A 254 -31.15 4.73 -36.42
CA ILE A 254 -30.10 4.71 -37.43
C ILE A 254 -30.21 5.96 -38.30
N GLY A 255 -29.13 6.75 -38.35
CA GLY A 255 -29.05 7.98 -39.14
C GLY A 255 -29.71 9.22 -38.51
N ASP A 256 -30.29 9.12 -37.31
CA ASP A 256 -30.81 10.30 -36.62
C ASP A 256 -29.68 11.27 -36.28
N SER A 257 -29.91 12.55 -36.56
CA SER A 257 -28.98 13.63 -36.24
C SER A 257 -29.15 14.06 -34.79
N ILE A 258 -28.21 13.67 -33.94
CA ILE A 258 -28.28 13.93 -32.50
C ILE A 258 -27.39 15.10 -32.14
N PRO A 259 -27.97 16.17 -31.59
CA PRO A 259 -27.17 17.28 -31.12
C PRO A 259 -26.41 16.87 -29.85
N PHE A 260 -25.19 17.36 -29.74
CA PHE A 260 -24.37 17.26 -28.55
C PHE A 260 -23.85 18.64 -28.14
N THR A 261 -23.45 18.75 -26.88
CA THR A 261 -22.79 19.94 -26.35
C THR A 261 -21.60 19.53 -25.51
N LEU A 262 -20.43 20.05 -25.86
CA LEU A 262 -19.22 19.96 -25.07
C LEU A 262 -19.00 21.32 -24.40
N THR A 263 -19.14 21.36 -23.09
CA THR A 263 -18.90 22.55 -22.27
C THR A 263 -17.57 22.42 -21.57
N ILE A 264 -16.64 23.33 -21.84
CA ILE A 264 -15.34 23.40 -21.19
C ILE A 264 -15.30 24.70 -20.39
N ALA A 265 -15.39 24.60 -19.06
CA ALA A 265 -15.28 25.74 -18.16
C ALA A 265 -13.92 25.73 -17.48
N PHE A 266 -13.19 26.82 -17.58
CA PHE A 266 -11.83 26.96 -17.06
C PHE A 266 -11.63 28.34 -16.42
N SER A 267 -10.66 28.45 -15.52
CA SER A 267 -10.23 29.71 -14.91
C SER A 267 -9.33 30.51 -15.85
N GLU A 268 -9.21 31.82 -15.62
CA GLU A 268 -8.32 32.72 -16.36
C GLU A 268 -6.83 32.30 -16.31
N LEU A 269 -6.45 31.50 -15.30
CA LEU A 269 -5.11 30.95 -15.12
C LEU A 269 -4.77 29.78 -16.07
N VAL A 270 -5.74 29.28 -16.84
CA VAL A 270 -5.59 28.11 -17.71
C VAL A 270 -5.70 28.53 -19.16
N LYS A 271 -4.70 28.17 -19.97
CA LYS A 271 -4.72 28.33 -21.43
C LYS A 271 -4.94 26.99 -22.09
N ILE A 272 -6.08 26.82 -22.76
CA ILE A 272 -6.39 25.58 -23.49
C ILE A 272 -5.56 25.53 -24.77
N ASP A 273 -5.03 24.35 -25.10
CA ASP A 273 -4.35 24.13 -26.36
C ASP A 273 -5.39 24.03 -27.50
N PRO A 274 -5.39 24.95 -28.47
CA PRO A 274 -6.36 24.94 -29.56
C PRO A 274 -6.30 23.65 -30.40
N SER A 275 -5.15 22.96 -30.46
CA SER A 275 -5.00 21.71 -31.20
C SER A 275 -5.88 20.58 -30.64
N SER A 276 -6.15 20.60 -29.33
CA SER A 276 -6.99 19.60 -28.67
C SER A 276 -8.47 19.78 -29.00
N ILE A 277 -8.88 20.99 -29.36
CA ILE A 277 -10.24 21.28 -29.81
C ILE A 277 -10.37 20.99 -31.31
N ALA A 278 -9.33 21.25 -32.11
CA ALA A 278 -9.35 20.97 -33.55
C ALA A 278 -9.39 19.46 -33.88
N THR A 279 -8.87 18.62 -32.99
CA THR A 279 -8.76 17.16 -33.19
C THR A 279 -9.86 16.36 -32.47
N LEU A 280 -10.96 17.02 -32.09
CA LEU A 280 -12.09 16.39 -31.41
C LEU A 280 -12.66 15.23 -32.24
N ASN A 281 -12.58 14.02 -31.70
CA ASN A 281 -13.14 12.82 -32.30
C ASN A 281 -14.11 12.16 -31.33
N LEU A 282 -15.41 12.26 -31.63
CA LEU A 282 -16.49 11.63 -30.86
C LEU A 282 -16.82 10.22 -31.34
N ARG A 283 -16.13 9.70 -32.35
CA ARG A 283 -16.44 8.38 -32.91
C ARG A 283 -16.20 7.27 -31.87
N PRO A 284 -17.20 6.41 -31.60
CA PRO A 284 -17.01 5.21 -30.80
C PRO A 284 -15.90 4.32 -31.38
N PRO A 285 -14.98 3.78 -30.57
CA PRO A 285 -13.83 3.01 -31.06
C PRO A 285 -14.24 1.70 -31.76
N GLU A 286 -15.41 1.18 -31.43
CA GLU A 286 -15.97 -0.06 -31.99
C GLU A 286 -16.61 0.14 -33.38
N LEU A 287 -16.76 1.40 -33.82
CA LEU A 287 -17.47 1.74 -35.06
C LEU A 287 -16.49 2.07 -36.21
N GLN A 288 -16.77 1.51 -37.39
CA GLN A 288 -16.04 1.88 -38.61
C GLN A 288 -16.34 3.34 -38.98
N LYS A 289 -15.37 4.01 -39.64
CA LYS A 289 -15.47 5.44 -40.01
C LYS A 289 -16.71 5.73 -40.86
N GLU A 290 -17.09 4.81 -41.73
CA GLU A 290 -18.22 4.97 -42.67
C GLU A 290 -19.59 4.94 -41.96
N LEU A 291 -19.66 4.38 -40.76
CA LEU A 291 -20.89 4.22 -40.00
C LEU A 291 -21.14 5.36 -39.00
N PHE A 292 -20.25 6.35 -38.95
CA PHE A 292 -20.32 7.49 -38.04
C PHE A 292 -20.08 8.79 -38.78
N ASP A 293 -21.00 9.74 -38.62
CA ASP A 293 -20.83 11.10 -39.08
C ASP A 293 -20.90 12.07 -37.90
N CYS A 294 -20.07 13.11 -37.93
CA CYS A 294 -20.01 14.14 -36.89
C CYS A 294 -19.68 15.48 -37.51
N THR A 295 -20.63 16.40 -37.43
CA THR A 295 -20.52 17.77 -37.93
C THR A 295 -20.52 18.74 -36.75
N PHE A 296 -19.54 19.63 -36.70
CA PHE A 296 -19.48 20.68 -35.69
C PHE A 296 -20.12 21.96 -36.22
N ASP A 297 -20.83 22.68 -35.35
CA ASP A 297 -21.32 24.00 -35.70
C ASP A 297 -20.11 24.96 -35.83
N PRO A 298 -20.15 25.92 -36.77
CA PRO A 298 -19.04 26.83 -37.01
C PRO A 298 -18.70 27.60 -35.73
N TYR A 299 -17.48 27.40 -35.26
CA TYR A 299 -16.97 27.99 -34.02
C TYR A 299 -15.62 28.66 -34.30
N ASP A 300 -15.45 29.90 -33.83
CA ASP A 300 -14.19 30.61 -33.96
C ASP A 300 -13.22 30.15 -32.86
N TYR A 301 -12.38 29.18 -33.24
CA TYR A 301 -11.34 28.61 -32.38
C TYR A 301 -10.32 29.66 -31.90
N ALA A 302 -10.10 30.76 -32.62
CA ALA A 302 -9.07 31.73 -32.26
C ALA A 302 -9.54 32.71 -31.18
N SER A 303 -10.77 33.22 -31.29
CA SER A 303 -11.29 34.20 -30.33
C SER A 303 -11.88 33.58 -29.06
N SER A 304 -12.32 32.33 -29.15
CA SER A 304 -13.12 31.71 -28.10
C SER A 304 -12.33 30.80 -27.16
N VAL A 305 -11.10 30.39 -27.52
CA VAL A 305 -10.21 29.60 -26.65
C VAL A 305 -9.76 30.36 -25.38
N ASN A 306 -9.81 31.69 -25.42
CA ASN A 306 -9.42 32.56 -24.30
C ASN A 306 -10.62 32.97 -23.42
N LYS A 307 -11.85 32.54 -23.74
CA LYS A 307 -13.06 32.92 -22.99
C LYS A 307 -13.73 31.68 -22.40
N SER A 308 -13.96 31.70 -21.09
CA SER A 308 -14.66 30.64 -20.38
C SER A 308 -16.13 31.04 -20.16
N PRO A 309 -17.11 30.14 -20.38
CA PRO A 309 -16.96 28.77 -20.86
C PRO A 309 -16.85 28.68 -22.40
N ILE A 310 -16.07 27.71 -22.88
CA ILE A 310 -16.10 27.26 -24.28
C ILE A 310 -17.29 26.31 -24.43
N VAL A 311 -18.19 26.61 -25.36
CA VAL A 311 -19.35 25.77 -25.67
C VAL A 311 -19.26 25.35 -27.12
N ILE A 312 -18.93 24.08 -27.33
CA ILE A 312 -18.86 23.49 -28.67
C ILE A 312 -20.14 22.69 -28.87
N THR A 313 -20.86 23.03 -29.93
CA THR A 313 -22.09 22.35 -30.34
C THR A 313 -21.87 21.68 -31.68
N GLY A 314 -22.62 20.62 -31.91
CA GLY A 314 -22.53 19.86 -33.13
C GLY A 314 -23.59 18.78 -33.17
N ARG A 315 -23.55 18.02 -34.25
CA ARG A 315 -24.46 16.92 -34.54
C ARG A 315 -23.67 15.69 -34.86
N MET A 316 -24.10 14.56 -34.33
CA MET A 316 -23.57 13.24 -34.68
C MET A 316 -24.68 12.36 -35.23
N ALA A 317 -24.36 11.48 -36.17
CA ALA A 317 -25.25 10.46 -36.70
C ALA A 317 -24.54 9.11 -36.67
N VAL A 318 -25.25 8.08 -36.23
CA VAL A 318 -24.72 6.71 -36.16
C VAL A 318 -25.57 5.82 -37.06
N TYR A 319 -24.92 5.14 -37.99
CA TYR A 319 -25.58 4.30 -39.01
C TYR A 319 -25.55 2.80 -38.68
N ALA A 320 -25.13 2.43 -37.47
CA ALA A 320 -25.16 1.06 -36.98
C ALA A 320 -26.09 0.94 -35.76
N PRO A 321 -26.89 -0.13 -35.63
CA PRO A 321 -27.66 -0.38 -34.42
C PRO A 321 -26.78 -0.97 -33.31
N GLY A 322 -27.11 -0.65 -32.06
CA GLY A 322 -26.39 -1.18 -30.89
C GLY A 322 -26.28 -0.20 -29.74
N GLU A 323 -25.55 -0.60 -28.71
CA GLU A 323 -25.17 0.28 -27.60
C GLU A 323 -23.72 0.72 -27.82
N PHE A 324 -23.49 2.02 -27.90
CA PHE A 324 -22.18 2.60 -28.13
C PHE A 324 -21.78 3.50 -26.97
N SER A 325 -20.47 3.56 -26.70
CA SER A 325 -19.88 4.53 -25.78
C SER A 325 -19.11 5.56 -26.59
N LEU A 326 -19.47 6.83 -26.46
CA LEU A 326 -18.64 7.93 -26.93
C LEU A 326 -17.34 7.93 -26.11
N PRO A 327 -16.18 8.02 -26.76
CA PRO A 327 -14.90 8.01 -26.07
C PRO A 327 -14.73 9.27 -25.23
N PRO A 328 -13.95 9.20 -24.14
CA PRO A 328 -13.62 10.37 -23.35
C PRO A 328 -12.83 11.37 -24.21
N VAL A 329 -13.36 12.57 -24.34
CA VAL A 329 -12.72 13.69 -25.02
C VAL A 329 -11.56 14.19 -24.18
N LYS A 330 -10.35 14.21 -24.76
CA LYS A 330 -9.13 14.70 -24.13
C LYS A 330 -8.90 16.16 -24.48
N ILE A 331 -8.84 17.03 -23.48
CA ILE A 331 -8.57 18.45 -23.64
C ILE A 331 -7.21 18.74 -23.03
N SER A 332 -6.26 19.14 -23.87
CA SER A 332 -4.96 19.57 -23.39
C SER A 332 -4.99 21.03 -22.97
N TYR A 333 -4.36 21.34 -21.85
CA TYR A 333 -4.27 22.69 -21.30
C TYR A 333 -2.88 22.94 -20.70
N SER A 334 -2.50 24.21 -20.67
CA SER A 334 -1.31 24.70 -20.01
C SER A 334 -1.70 25.64 -18.87
N CYS A 335 -0.96 25.55 -17.77
CA CYS A 335 -1.17 26.35 -16.57
C CYS A 335 0.17 27.02 -16.23
N PRO A 336 0.35 28.32 -16.55
CA PRO A 336 1.61 29.02 -16.33
C PRO A 336 2.03 29.04 -14.85
N SER A 337 1.05 29.07 -13.96
CA SER A 337 1.26 29.06 -12.51
C SER A 337 1.65 27.69 -11.96
N CYS A 338 1.45 26.61 -12.72
CA CYS A 338 1.69 25.25 -12.26
C CYS A 338 3.21 24.93 -12.21
N PRO A 339 3.62 24.04 -11.28
CA PRO A 339 5.04 23.78 -11.03
C PRO A 339 5.78 23.10 -12.18
N ASP A 340 5.05 22.39 -13.04
CA ASP A 340 5.52 21.84 -14.31
C ASP A 340 4.75 22.55 -15.42
N SER A 341 5.45 23.34 -16.24
CA SER A 341 4.89 24.05 -17.41
C SER A 341 4.53 23.11 -18.56
N SER A 342 4.41 21.80 -18.28
CA SER A 342 4.04 20.79 -19.27
C SER A 342 2.57 20.90 -19.64
N VAL A 343 2.29 20.58 -20.90
CA VAL A 343 0.92 20.41 -21.40
C VAL A 343 0.27 19.25 -20.64
N ARG A 344 -0.85 19.52 -19.98
CA ARG A 344 -1.63 18.56 -19.18
C ARG A 344 -2.91 18.22 -19.93
N THR A 345 -3.53 17.08 -19.61
CA THR A 345 -4.76 16.63 -20.26
C THR A 345 -5.85 16.37 -19.22
N ILE A 346 -7.06 16.86 -19.49
CA ILE A 346 -8.29 16.47 -18.79
C ILE A 346 -9.17 15.66 -19.73
N GLU A 347 -9.78 14.61 -19.21
CA GLU A 347 -10.66 13.73 -19.96
C GLU A 347 -12.11 13.91 -19.48
N THR A 348 -13.05 14.00 -20.42
CA THR A 348 -14.49 13.96 -20.10
C THR A 348 -14.93 12.54 -19.74
N GLU A 349 -16.06 12.42 -19.03
CA GLU A 349 -16.66 11.11 -18.78
C GLU A 349 -17.20 10.50 -20.09
N PRO A 350 -17.04 9.18 -20.31
CA PRO A 350 -17.62 8.52 -21.47
C PRO A 350 -19.14 8.58 -21.41
N VAL A 351 -19.77 8.89 -22.53
CA VAL A 351 -21.23 9.02 -22.62
C VAL A 351 -21.80 7.83 -23.39
N LEU A 352 -22.77 7.12 -22.78
CA LEU A 352 -23.48 6.03 -23.45
C LEU A 352 -24.58 6.56 -24.36
N TYR A 353 -24.70 5.89 -25.51
CA TYR A 353 -25.65 6.22 -26.53
C TYR A 353 -26.21 4.94 -27.19
N ARG A 354 -27.54 4.83 -27.33
CA ARG A 354 -28.22 3.66 -27.88
C ARG A 354 -28.84 3.94 -29.24
N VAL A 355 -28.53 3.13 -30.25
CA VAL A 355 -29.13 3.22 -31.59
C VAL A 355 -30.09 2.06 -31.82
N SER A 356 -31.35 2.38 -32.10
CA SER A 356 -32.37 1.40 -32.52
C SER A 356 -32.45 1.28 -34.04
N SER A 357 -32.65 0.05 -34.55
CA SER A 357 -32.82 -0.25 -35.98
C SER A 357 -34.26 -0.19 -36.49
N ILE A 358 -35.23 0.20 -35.67
CA ILE A 358 -36.64 0.17 -36.09
C ILE A 358 -36.92 1.41 -36.94
N ILE A 359 -36.85 1.26 -38.27
CA ILE A 359 -37.39 2.23 -39.23
C ILE A 359 -38.87 1.89 -39.45
N PRO A 360 -39.84 2.68 -38.93
CA PRO A 360 -41.24 2.39 -39.16
C PRO A 360 -41.62 2.63 -40.63
N LYS A 361 -42.43 1.73 -41.17
CA LYS A 361 -42.91 1.73 -42.57
C LYS A 361 -44.00 2.79 -42.83
N ALA A 362 -44.59 3.40 -41.79
CA ALA A 362 -45.67 4.38 -41.89
C ALA A 362 -45.61 5.46 -40.78
N LYS A 363 -45.93 6.70 -41.14
CA LYS A 363 -45.84 7.92 -40.29
C LYS A 363 -46.83 7.99 -39.12
N SER A 364 -47.80 7.08 -39.00
CA SER A 364 -48.95 7.23 -38.08
C SER A 364 -48.85 6.44 -36.76
N GLU A 365 -47.84 5.58 -36.59
CA GLU A 365 -47.62 4.80 -35.37
C GLU A 365 -46.29 5.21 -34.70
N ASN A 366 -46.08 6.51 -34.56
CA ASN A 366 -44.83 7.09 -34.07
C ASN A 366 -44.77 7.16 -32.54
N ARG A 367 -44.53 6.04 -31.84
CA ARG A 367 -43.93 6.11 -30.49
C ARG A 367 -42.97 4.96 -30.25
N LEU A 368 -41.74 5.13 -30.71
CA LEU A 368 -40.59 4.44 -30.11
C LEU A 368 -40.46 4.95 -28.67
N ILE A 369 -40.43 4.02 -27.70
CA ILE A 369 -40.08 4.33 -26.31
C ILE A 369 -38.56 4.52 -26.28
N VAL A 370 -38.10 5.69 -26.73
CA VAL A 370 -36.70 6.11 -26.52
C VAL A 370 -36.57 6.43 -25.04
N PRO A 371 -35.66 5.79 -24.29
CA PRO A 371 -35.41 6.18 -22.91
C PRO A 371 -34.89 7.62 -22.92
N THR A 372 -35.67 8.55 -22.39
CA THR A 372 -35.23 9.93 -22.11
C THR A 372 -34.32 10.00 -20.89
N ASP A 373 -34.33 8.95 -20.07
CA ASP A 373 -33.53 8.87 -18.86
C ASP A 373 -32.07 8.47 -19.19
N PRO A 374 -31.08 9.06 -18.49
CA PRO A 374 -29.68 8.73 -18.70
C PRO A 374 -29.44 7.24 -18.43
N VAL A 375 -28.96 6.52 -19.45
CA VAL A 375 -28.63 5.11 -19.33
C VAL A 375 -27.42 4.97 -18.41
N ALA A 376 -27.58 4.26 -17.29
CA ALA A 376 -26.50 4.03 -16.35
C ALA A 376 -25.30 3.33 -17.02
N TYR A 377 -24.09 3.88 -16.82
CA TYR A 377 -22.86 3.30 -17.32
C TYR A 377 -22.56 1.98 -16.62
N VAL A 378 -22.87 0.86 -17.27
CA VAL A 378 -22.42 -0.46 -16.81
C VAL A 378 -21.11 -0.77 -17.53
N SER A 379 -20.00 -0.32 -16.93
CA SER A 379 -18.68 -0.66 -17.42
C SER A 379 -18.52 -2.17 -17.47
N ARG A 380 -18.27 -2.74 -18.66
CA ARG A 380 -17.89 -4.15 -18.82
C ARG A 380 -16.64 -4.47 -17.97
N HIS A 381 -15.80 -3.47 -17.71
CA HIS A 381 -14.63 -3.61 -16.85
C HIS A 381 -14.97 -3.75 -15.37
N ASP A 382 -16.08 -3.18 -14.88
CA ASP A 382 -16.49 -3.36 -13.48
C ASP A 382 -17.01 -4.77 -13.22
N ALA A 383 -17.70 -5.36 -14.19
CA ALA A 383 -18.08 -6.77 -14.14
C ALA A 383 -16.85 -7.68 -14.10
N LEU A 384 -15.87 -7.44 -14.98
CA LEU A 384 -14.59 -8.17 -15.00
C LEU A 384 -13.78 -7.97 -13.71
N ARG A 385 -13.79 -6.76 -13.14
CA ARG A 385 -13.09 -6.43 -11.89
C ARG A 385 -13.70 -7.14 -10.68
N ARG A 386 -15.04 -7.25 -10.62
CA ARG A 386 -15.72 -8.04 -9.58
C ARG A 386 -15.38 -9.53 -9.71
N GLN A 387 -15.30 -10.03 -10.94
CA GLN A 387 -14.96 -11.42 -11.20
C GLN A 387 -13.48 -11.73 -10.85
N SER A 388 -12.55 -10.84 -11.21
CA SER A 388 -11.14 -11.00 -10.86
C SER A 388 -10.89 -10.91 -9.35
N LEU A 389 -11.59 -10.04 -8.64
CA LEU A 389 -11.54 -9.98 -7.18
C LEU A 389 -12.04 -11.28 -6.53
N ARG A 390 -13.08 -11.91 -7.07
CA ARG A 390 -13.54 -13.22 -6.59
C ARG A 390 -12.47 -14.29 -6.81
N TYR A 391 -11.85 -14.35 -7.99
CA TYR A 391 -10.78 -15.31 -8.25
C TYR A 391 -9.53 -15.07 -7.40
N LEU A 392 -9.16 -13.81 -7.14
CA LEU A 392 -8.08 -13.46 -6.22
C LEU A 392 -8.36 -13.98 -4.80
N TRP A 393 -9.59 -13.81 -4.31
CA TRP A 393 -10.02 -14.35 -3.02
C TRP A 393 -9.92 -15.87 -2.96
N PHE A 394 -10.37 -16.58 -3.99
CA PHE A 394 -10.23 -18.03 -4.07
C PHE A 394 -8.76 -18.47 -4.08
N ALA A 395 -7.90 -17.78 -4.84
CA ALA A 395 -6.46 -18.08 -4.87
C ALA A 395 -5.80 -17.89 -3.50
N MET A 396 -6.12 -16.79 -2.80
CA MET A 396 -5.62 -16.53 -1.45
C MET A 396 -6.06 -17.60 -0.45
N LEU A 397 -7.31 -18.06 -0.54
CA LEU A 397 -7.84 -19.15 0.30
C LEU A 397 -7.13 -20.48 0.02
N CYS A 398 -6.92 -20.82 -1.26
CA CYS A 398 -6.15 -22.00 -1.64
C CYS A 398 -4.71 -21.95 -1.15
N PHE A 399 -4.02 -20.80 -1.27
CA PHE A 399 -2.66 -20.63 -0.75
C PHE A 399 -2.61 -20.75 0.78
N ALA A 400 -3.60 -20.17 1.48
CA ALA A 400 -3.71 -20.28 2.94
C ALA A 400 -3.92 -21.74 3.40
N CYS A 401 -4.58 -22.59 2.60
CA CYS A 401 -4.70 -24.03 2.88
C CYS A 401 -3.46 -24.83 2.49
N LEU A 402 -2.73 -24.43 1.44
CA LEU A 402 -1.57 -25.17 0.93
C LEU A 402 -0.35 -25.06 1.87
N VAL A 403 -0.11 -23.89 2.45
CA VAL A 403 1.00 -23.66 3.40
C VAL A 403 0.96 -24.60 4.61
N PRO A 404 -0.14 -24.73 5.38
CA PRO A 404 -0.21 -25.65 6.51
C PRO A 404 -0.12 -27.12 6.06
N CYS A 405 -0.70 -27.49 4.92
CA CYS A 405 -0.55 -28.85 4.37
C CYS A 405 0.90 -29.18 4.02
N ALA A 406 1.62 -28.25 3.39
CA ALA A 406 3.04 -28.42 3.07
C ALA A 406 3.91 -28.50 4.33
N LEU A 407 3.68 -27.64 5.32
CA LEU A 407 4.35 -27.68 6.62
C LEU A 407 4.08 -29.00 7.38
N TRP A 408 2.85 -29.49 7.32
CA TRP A 408 2.47 -30.76 7.93
C TRP A 408 3.15 -31.95 7.24
N ALA A 409 3.17 -31.98 5.90
CA ALA A 409 3.88 -33.00 5.13
C ALA A 409 5.40 -32.97 5.40
N PHE A 410 5.99 -31.78 5.54
CA PHE A 410 7.41 -31.64 5.87
C PHE A 410 7.73 -32.14 7.28
N ARG A 411 6.82 -31.97 8.26
CA ARG A 411 6.96 -32.53 9.61
C ARG A 411 6.75 -34.05 9.67
N LEU A 412 5.97 -34.63 8.76
CA LEU A 412 5.75 -36.08 8.71
C LEU A 412 6.91 -36.85 8.08
N ARG A 413 7.62 -36.25 7.11
CA ARG A 413 8.80 -36.87 6.47
C ARG A 413 9.82 -37.45 7.45
N PRO A 414 10.34 -36.71 8.46
CA PRO A 414 11.35 -37.25 9.38
C PRO A 414 10.85 -38.47 10.17
N ARG A 415 9.56 -38.49 10.55
CA ARG A 415 8.96 -39.64 11.27
C ARG A 415 8.92 -40.89 10.39
N VAL A 416 8.48 -40.74 9.14
CA VAL A 416 8.41 -41.86 8.18
C VAL A 416 9.81 -42.38 7.83
N THR A 417 10.81 -41.51 7.71
CA THR A 417 12.20 -41.95 7.49
C THR A 417 12.79 -42.67 8.70
N ALA A 418 12.50 -42.22 9.93
CA ALA A 418 12.97 -42.89 11.15
C ALA A 418 12.38 -44.31 11.28
N GLU A 419 11.09 -44.47 11.00
CA GLU A 419 10.42 -45.78 11.00
C GLU A 419 11.00 -46.73 9.94
N ARG A 420 11.35 -46.22 8.75
CA ARG A 420 11.99 -47.02 7.70
C ARG A 420 13.40 -47.49 8.11
N ASN A 421 14.21 -46.61 8.70
CA ASN A 421 15.55 -46.97 9.15
C ASN A 421 15.51 -48.04 10.25
N LEU A 422 14.58 -47.91 11.22
CA LEU A 422 14.39 -48.92 12.27
C LEU A 422 13.97 -50.29 11.70
N LEU A 423 13.14 -50.31 10.65
CA LEU A 423 12.75 -51.55 9.97
C LEU A 423 13.93 -52.19 9.22
N GLU A 424 14.79 -51.39 8.59
CA GLU A 424 16.00 -51.89 7.93
C GLU A 424 17.02 -52.44 8.93
N GLU A 425 17.24 -51.77 10.05
CA GLU A 425 18.11 -52.23 11.13
C GLU A 425 17.62 -53.56 11.73
N ARG A 426 16.31 -53.68 12.00
CA ARG A 426 15.72 -54.96 12.45
C ARG A 426 15.91 -56.10 11.45
N LYS A 427 15.77 -55.82 10.15
CA LYS A 427 16.01 -56.83 9.10
C LYS A 427 17.47 -57.28 9.09
N ARG A 428 18.42 -56.34 9.24
CA ARG A 428 19.86 -56.66 9.33
C ARG A 428 20.18 -57.48 10.57
N ALA A 429 19.59 -57.14 11.73
CA ALA A 429 19.74 -57.92 12.96
C ALA A 429 19.29 -59.37 12.80
N LEU A 430 18.13 -59.59 12.18
CA LEU A 430 17.59 -60.92 11.92
C LEU A 430 18.45 -61.71 10.93
N GLN A 431 19.00 -61.06 9.90
CA GLN A 431 19.92 -61.71 8.96
C GLN A 431 21.23 -62.13 9.63
N LEU A 432 21.80 -61.29 10.50
CA LEU A 432 23.01 -61.61 11.27
C LEU A 432 22.76 -62.77 12.25
N ALA A 433 21.64 -62.74 12.99
CA ALA A 433 21.23 -63.84 13.85
C ALA A 433 21.05 -65.15 13.07
N GLY A 434 20.45 -65.08 11.87
CA GLY A 434 20.29 -66.22 10.97
C GLY A 434 21.63 -66.81 10.54
N ARG A 435 22.59 -65.97 10.12
CA ARG A 435 23.94 -66.42 9.74
C ARG A 435 24.70 -67.06 10.90
N LEU A 436 24.64 -66.43 12.08
CA LEU A 436 25.27 -66.96 13.29
C LEU A 436 24.68 -68.34 13.66
N ARG A 437 23.35 -68.49 13.55
CA ARG A 437 22.67 -69.76 13.82
C ARG A 437 23.05 -70.86 12.83
N VAL A 438 23.17 -70.54 11.54
CA VAL A 438 23.60 -71.50 10.52
C VAL A 438 25.03 -71.95 10.78
N LEU A 439 25.95 -71.01 11.05
CA LEU A 439 27.34 -71.33 11.34
C LEU A 439 27.49 -72.20 12.59
N LEU A 440 26.81 -71.86 13.69
CA LEU A 440 26.83 -72.66 14.91
C LEU A 440 26.25 -74.07 14.75
N LEU A 441 25.31 -74.27 13.81
CA LEU A 441 24.73 -75.59 13.54
C LEU A 441 25.64 -76.47 12.66
N ASP A 442 26.46 -75.87 11.81
CA ASP A 442 27.39 -76.56 10.90
C ASP A 442 28.78 -76.78 11.55
N THR A 443 28.81 -76.92 12.88
CA THR A 443 30.06 -76.99 13.64
C THR A 443 30.91 -78.18 13.19
N PRO A 444 32.15 -77.95 12.70
CA PRO A 444 33.03 -79.04 12.29
C PRO A 444 33.46 -79.88 13.49
N ALA A 445 33.73 -81.17 13.27
CA ALA A 445 34.08 -82.12 14.34
C ALA A 445 35.36 -81.71 15.13
N VAL A 446 36.23 -80.90 14.51
CA VAL A 446 37.34 -80.22 15.18
C VAL A 446 37.27 -78.73 14.79
N PRO A 447 36.97 -77.81 15.73
CA PRO A 447 36.82 -76.40 15.41
C PRO A 447 38.20 -75.76 15.19
N HIS A 448 38.48 -75.35 13.96
CA HIS A 448 39.69 -74.61 13.58
C HIS A 448 39.58 -73.13 14.03
N TRP A 449 40.70 -72.48 14.36
CA TRP A 449 40.74 -71.06 14.79
C TRP A 449 39.99 -70.09 13.86
N SER A 450 40.00 -70.33 12.55
CA SER A 450 39.30 -69.49 11.56
C SER A 450 37.79 -69.49 11.77
N TYR A 451 37.21 -70.65 12.10
CA TYR A 451 35.78 -70.80 12.41
C TYR A 451 35.42 -70.06 13.71
N LEU A 452 36.24 -70.21 14.75
CA LEU A 452 36.04 -69.51 16.03
C LEU A 452 36.18 -67.99 15.87
N GLY A 453 37.12 -67.53 15.04
CA GLY A 453 37.31 -66.13 14.69
C GLY A 453 36.10 -65.54 13.93
N GLU A 454 35.53 -66.28 12.98
CA GLU A 454 34.32 -65.86 12.25
C GLU A 454 33.08 -65.82 13.15
N VAL A 455 32.89 -66.82 14.01
CA VAL A 455 31.82 -66.84 15.01
C VAL A 455 31.97 -65.66 15.97
N GLY A 456 33.18 -65.41 16.47
CA GLY A 456 33.49 -64.25 17.32
C GLY A 456 33.20 -62.93 16.60
N GLY A 457 33.62 -62.78 15.34
CA GLY A 457 33.40 -61.58 14.54
C GLY A 457 31.91 -61.29 14.30
N LEU A 458 31.12 -62.31 13.95
CA LEU A 458 29.68 -62.17 13.73
C LEU A 458 28.92 -61.94 15.03
N LEU A 459 29.34 -62.56 16.14
CA LEU A 459 28.76 -62.31 17.45
C LEU A 459 28.96 -60.87 17.89
N ARG A 460 30.16 -60.30 17.67
CA ARG A 460 30.44 -58.88 17.95
C ARG A 460 29.56 -57.97 17.11
N GLU A 461 29.46 -58.21 15.80
CA GLU A 461 28.63 -57.39 14.91
C GLU A 461 27.13 -57.48 15.25
N TYR A 462 26.66 -58.66 15.63
CA TYR A 462 25.30 -58.86 16.10
C TYR A 462 25.01 -58.10 17.40
N LEU A 463 25.92 -58.16 18.38
CA LEU A 463 25.75 -57.45 19.65
C LEU A 463 25.76 -55.93 19.47
N LEU A 464 26.66 -55.41 18.64
CA LEU A 464 26.71 -53.98 18.36
C LEU A 464 25.39 -53.50 17.73
N LEU A 465 24.86 -54.25 16.76
CA LEU A 465 23.63 -53.87 16.06
C LEU A 465 22.37 -54.08 16.91
N LEU A 466 22.33 -55.14 17.75
CA LEU A 466 21.20 -55.42 18.63
C LEU A 466 21.03 -54.35 19.73
N TYR A 467 22.15 -53.85 20.27
CA TYR A 467 22.15 -52.85 21.35
C TYR A 467 22.41 -51.42 20.87
N GLY A 468 22.46 -51.19 19.55
CA GLY A 468 22.65 -49.85 18.97
C GLY A 468 24.01 -49.23 19.32
N ILE A 469 25.04 -50.04 19.52
CA ILE A 469 26.39 -49.61 19.88
C ILE A 469 27.14 -49.22 18.61
N ASP A 470 27.84 -48.10 18.66
CA ASP A 470 28.58 -47.53 17.53
C ASP A 470 29.62 -48.53 16.97
N ALA A 471 29.69 -48.64 15.64
CA ALA A 471 30.56 -49.58 14.92
C ALA A 471 32.05 -49.35 15.22
N LYS A 472 32.44 -48.19 15.75
CA LYS A 472 33.82 -47.91 16.19
C LYS A 472 34.33 -48.87 17.27
N TYR A 473 33.45 -49.55 18.00
CA TYR A 473 33.82 -50.50 19.06
C TYR A 473 33.99 -51.95 18.56
N ARG A 474 34.04 -52.18 17.24
CA ARG A 474 34.14 -53.53 16.65
C ARG A 474 35.49 -54.24 16.89
N GLY A 475 36.57 -53.48 17.12
CA GLY A 475 37.94 -54.01 17.14
C GLY A 475 38.45 -54.47 18.51
N GLY A 476 39.58 -55.19 18.50
CA GLY A 476 40.29 -55.66 19.69
C GLY A 476 40.05 -57.13 20.03
N SER A 477 40.74 -57.62 21.07
CA SER A 477 40.47 -58.94 21.64
C SER A 477 39.08 -58.98 22.27
N GLY A 478 38.49 -60.17 22.38
CA GLY A 478 37.22 -60.39 23.05
C GLY A 478 37.18 -59.83 24.47
N ARG A 479 38.30 -59.87 25.20
CA ARG A 479 38.44 -59.21 26.50
C ARG A 479 38.27 -57.68 26.43
N ARG A 480 38.99 -57.00 25.54
CA ARG A 480 38.91 -55.53 25.36
C ARG A 480 37.55 -55.08 24.83
N PHE A 481 36.97 -55.89 23.94
CA PHE A 481 35.62 -55.68 23.44
C PHE A 481 34.60 -55.72 24.59
N MET A 482 34.66 -56.75 25.45
CA MET A 482 33.76 -56.86 26.60
C MET A 482 33.98 -55.77 27.66
N GLU A 483 35.22 -55.32 27.88
CA GLU A 483 35.49 -54.18 28.78
C GLU A 483 34.87 -52.87 28.29
N THR A 484 34.77 -52.67 26.97
CA THR A 484 34.21 -51.44 26.38
C THR A 484 32.68 -51.45 26.29
N ILE A 485 32.06 -52.60 26.08
CA ILE A 485 30.60 -52.69 25.92
C ILE A 485 29.85 -53.17 27.16
N ALA A 486 30.53 -53.65 28.20
CA ALA A 486 29.88 -54.24 29.39
C ALA A 486 28.92 -53.27 30.10
N GLU A 487 29.16 -51.96 30.03
CA GLU A 487 28.27 -50.93 30.60
C GLU A 487 26.98 -50.74 29.80
N LEU A 488 26.97 -51.15 28.52
CA LEU A 488 25.85 -50.99 27.59
C LEU A 488 25.01 -52.28 27.45
N LEU A 489 25.47 -53.37 28.06
CA LEU A 489 24.80 -54.68 28.02
C LEU A 489 24.06 -54.97 29.33
N PRO A 490 22.99 -55.79 29.30
CA PRO A 490 22.36 -56.29 30.50
C PRO A 490 23.36 -57.09 31.36
N PRO A 491 23.38 -56.89 32.69
CA PRO A 491 24.38 -57.50 33.57
C PRO A 491 24.33 -59.04 33.54
N GLU A 492 23.17 -59.61 33.23
CA GLU A 492 22.91 -61.04 33.07
C GLU A 492 23.69 -61.66 31.89
N CYS A 493 23.92 -60.89 30.81
CA CYS A 493 24.60 -61.37 29.61
C CYS A 493 26.12 -61.22 29.69
N CYS A 494 26.62 -60.29 30.51
CA CYS A 494 28.05 -59.94 30.57
C CYS A 494 28.93 -61.11 31.01
N GLY A 495 28.49 -61.90 32.00
CA GLY A 495 29.25 -63.06 32.50
C GLY A 495 29.45 -64.15 31.45
N PRO A 496 28.36 -64.70 30.86
CA PRO A 496 28.45 -65.71 29.81
C PRO A 496 29.21 -65.23 28.57
N LEU A 497 28.94 -64.01 28.09
CA LEU A 497 29.62 -63.47 26.91
C LEU A 497 31.12 -63.26 27.14
N ARG A 498 31.52 -62.81 28.34
CA ARG A 498 32.94 -62.66 28.69
C ARG A 498 33.67 -64.00 28.66
N ARG A 499 33.02 -65.09 29.10
CA ARG A 499 33.59 -66.45 29.02
C ARG A 499 33.69 -66.92 27.57
N ILE A 500 32.63 -66.78 26.78
CA ILE A 500 32.64 -67.21 25.37
C ILE A 500 33.75 -66.48 24.59
N PHE A 501 33.89 -65.16 24.79
CA PHE A 501 34.93 -64.39 24.11
C PHE A 501 36.35 -64.69 24.63
N SER A 502 36.53 -65.00 25.93
CA SER A 502 37.83 -65.45 26.43
C SER A 502 38.18 -66.83 25.88
N ASP A 503 37.23 -67.75 25.85
CA ASP A 503 37.45 -69.11 25.34
C ASP A 503 37.80 -69.09 23.84
N ILE A 504 37.18 -68.18 23.06
CA ILE A 504 37.53 -67.94 21.66
C ILE A 504 38.95 -67.34 21.55
N ASP A 505 39.26 -66.29 22.32
CA ASP A 505 40.58 -65.65 22.29
C ASP A 505 41.70 -66.65 22.68
N ASP A 506 41.48 -67.45 23.73
CA ASP A 506 42.43 -68.44 24.25
C ASP A 506 42.60 -69.61 23.27
N SER A 507 41.52 -70.09 22.64
CA SER A 507 41.59 -71.15 21.62
C SER A 507 42.33 -70.69 20.36
N VAL A 508 42.09 -69.44 19.94
CA VAL A 508 42.82 -68.83 18.82
C VAL A 508 44.30 -68.65 19.17
N ALA A 509 44.61 -68.24 20.39
CA ALA A 509 46.01 -68.07 20.84
C ALA A 509 46.77 -69.40 20.97
N LEU A 510 46.13 -70.44 21.52
CA LEU A 510 46.74 -71.78 21.67
C LEU A 510 47.07 -72.42 20.32
N GLU A 511 46.20 -72.26 19.32
CA GLU A 511 46.47 -72.75 17.95
C GLU A 511 47.45 -71.87 17.20
N SER A 512 47.48 -70.54 17.42
CA SER A 512 48.43 -69.65 16.75
C SER A 512 49.87 -69.87 17.22
N GLU A 513 50.08 -70.19 18.50
CA GLU A 513 51.39 -70.59 19.04
C GLU A 513 51.92 -71.87 18.37
N SER A 514 51.03 -72.78 17.96
CA SER A 514 51.38 -74.05 17.30
C SER A 514 51.81 -73.87 15.83
N TYR A 515 51.55 -72.70 15.23
CA TYR A 515 51.89 -72.38 13.84
C TYR A 515 52.61 -71.02 13.72
N SER A 516 53.65 -70.81 14.53
CA SER A 516 54.50 -69.59 14.49
C SER A 516 55.08 -69.24 13.10
N ASP A 517 55.21 -70.24 12.21
CA ASP A 517 55.63 -70.05 10.82
C ASP A 517 54.57 -69.34 9.97
N ILE A 518 53.28 -69.55 10.26
CA ILE A 518 52.16 -68.88 9.57
C ILE A 518 52.08 -67.42 10.02
N GLU A 519 52.31 -67.11 11.30
CA GLU A 519 52.37 -65.72 11.77
C GLU A 519 53.56 -64.93 11.20
N ARG A 520 54.69 -65.61 10.95
CA ARG A 520 55.82 -65.04 10.20
C ARG A 520 55.43 -64.74 8.77
N LEU A 521 54.79 -65.69 8.09
CA LEU A 521 54.29 -65.52 6.73
C LEU A 521 53.26 -64.38 6.63
N GLN A 522 52.36 -64.26 7.60
CA GLN A 522 51.34 -63.20 7.63
C GLN A 522 51.96 -61.83 7.87
N ARG A 523 52.97 -61.74 8.75
CA ARG A 523 53.76 -60.51 8.93
C ARG A 523 54.48 -60.14 7.65
N ASP A 524 55.11 -61.09 6.98
CA ASP A 524 55.83 -60.86 5.72
C ASP A 524 54.88 -60.43 4.59
N ILE A 525 53.69 -61.01 4.51
CA ILE A 525 52.65 -60.60 3.55
C ILE A 525 52.14 -59.20 3.87
N LEU A 526 51.90 -58.86 5.14
CA LEU A 526 51.45 -57.52 5.53
C LEU A 526 52.50 -56.45 5.26
N THR A 527 53.79 -56.73 5.48
CA THR A 527 54.87 -55.81 5.07
C THR A 527 54.94 -55.66 3.56
N ILE A 528 54.72 -56.73 2.79
CA ILE A 528 54.68 -56.66 1.32
C ILE A 528 53.46 -55.83 0.84
N VAL A 529 52.30 -56.00 1.47
CA VAL A 529 51.07 -55.24 1.16
C VAL A 529 51.21 -53.76 1.51
N ASP A 530 51.81 -53.43 2.67
CA ASP A 530 52.08 -52.04 3.05
C ASP A 530 53.13 -51.38 2.16
N GLN A 531 54.14 -52.14 1.71
CA GLN A 531 55.12 -51.66 0.73
C GLN A 531 54.48 -51.41 -0.64
N THR A 532 53.64 -52.32 -1.12
CA THR A 532 52.91 -52.13 -2.39
C THR A 532 51.87 -51.01 -2.33
N ALA A 533 51.22 -50.78 -1.19
CA ALA A 533 50.33 -49.64 -0.98
C ALA A 533 51.08 -48.30 -0.98
N ARG A 534 52.30 -48.25 -0.40
CA ARG A 534 53.17 -47.05 -0.45
C ARG A 534 53.73 -46.77 -1.84
N ASP A 535 54.14 -47.81 -2.56
CA ASP A 535 54.65 -47.66 -3.93
C ASP A 535 53.53 -47.30 -4.93
N GLY A 536 52.29 -47.73 -4.68
CA GLY A 536 51.10 -47.33 -5.44
C GLY A 536 50.69 -45.87 -5.22
N ALA A 537 50.88 -45.32 -4.02
CA ALA A 537 50.59 -43.93 -3.71
C ALA A 537 51.66 -42.94 -4.22
N GLY A 538 52.87 -43.42 -4.52
CA GLY A 538 53.98 -42.60 -5.06
C GLY A 538 54.01 -42.47 -6.59
N ARG A 539 53.09 -43.13 -7.32
CA ARG A 539 52.96 -43.08 -8.79
C ARG A 539 51.58 -42.62 -9.29
N GLY A 540 50.77 -42.01 -8.42
CA GLY A 540 49.46 -41.43 -8.75
C GLY A 540 49.51 -39.92 -8.91
#